data_AF-A0A3D1WY87-F1
#
_entry.id   AF-A0A3D1WY87-F1
#
_cell.length_a   1.000
_cell.length_b   1.000
_cell.length_c   1.000
_cell.angle_alpha   90.00
_cell.angle_beta   90.00
_cell.angle_gamma   90.00
#
_symmetry.space_group_name_H-M   'P 1'
#
loop_
_entity.id
_entity.type
_entity.pdbx_description
1 polymer ?
#
loop_
_entity_poly.entity_id
_entity_poly.type
_entity_poly.pdbx_seq_one_letter_code
_entity_poly.pdbx_strand_id
1 'polypeptide(L)'
;MSADTPKKTIPERKHVAVQDTWDLSALYSDEKAWEQDCNRIEEALEESSRFKGHVADSAESLLEVVTWMSTNGQIAERVMQYAFLLHAADGSDSANQRR
;
A
#
# COMPACT_ATOMS: atom_id res chain seq x y z
N MET A 1 11.40 43.34 -31.87
CA MET A 1 11.54 41.88 -32.07
C MET A 1 11.61 41.26 -30.68
N SER A 2 10.45 41.01 -30.06
CA SER A 2 10.42 40.35 -28.74
C SER A 2 10.57 38.85 -28.96
N ALA A 3 11.62 38.26 -28.40
CA ALA A 3 11.82 36.82 -28.43
C ALA A 3 10.71 36.15 -27.60
N ASP A 4 9.85 35.40 -28.28
CA ASP A 4 8.81 34.58 -27.67
C ASP A 4 9.51 33.45 -26.91
N THR A 5 9.66 33.61 -25.60
CA THR A 5 10.33 32.62 -24.76
C THR A 5 9.30 31.55 -24.42
N PRO A 6 9.50 30.27 -24.80
CA PRO A 6 8.51 29.23 -24.56
C PRO A 6 8.24 29.10 -23.06
N LYS A 7 6.97 29.23 -22.67
CA LYS A 7 6.51 29.01 -21.29
C LYS A 7 6.87 27.59 -20.87
N LYS A 8 7.87 27.44 -20.01
CA LYS A 8 8.16 26.18 -19.31
C LYS A 8 6.98 25.86 -18.39
N THR A 9 6.22 24.82 -18.73
CA THR A 9 5.15 24.29 -17.90
C THR A 9 5.66 23.09 -17.10
N ILE A 10 5.19 22.96 -15.86
CA ILE A 10 5.45 21.77 -15.05
C ILE A 10 4.51 20.67 -15.58
N PRO A 11 5.03 19.49 -15.96
CA PRO A 11 4.17 18.40 -16.44
C PRO A 11 3.29 17.86 -15.30
N GLU A 12 2.03 17.56 -15.60
CA GLU A 12 1.17 16.78 -14.71
C GLU A 12 1.67 15.32 -14.63
N ARG A 13 1.32 14.61 -13.55
CA ARG A 13 1.80 13.24 -13.31
C ARG A 13 1.53 12.29 -14.48
N LYS A 14 0.36 12.40 -15.10
CA LYS A 14 -0.09 11.58 -16.26
C LYS A 14 0.71 11.83 -17.54
N HIS A 15 1.44 12.94 -17.63
CA HIS A 15 2.29 13.28 -18.77
C HIS A 15 3.76 12.90 -18.57
N VAL A 16 4.14 12.40 -17.38
CA VAL A 16 5.49 11.88 -17.12
C VAL A 16 5.63 10.50 -17.77
N ALA A 17 6.73 10.29 -18.48
CA ALA A 17 6.97 9.02 -19.18
C ALA A 17 7.17 7.87 -18.18
N VAL A 18 6.61 6.69 -18.46
CA VAL A 18 6.53 5.56 -17.50
C VAL A 18 7.91 5.14 -16.98
N GLN A 19 8.96 5.19 -17.80
CA GLN A 19 10.32 4.84 -17.38
C GLN A 19 10.90 5.78 -16.31
N ASP A 20 10.35 6.99 -16.19
CA ASP A 20 10.73 7.98 -15.18
C ASP A 20 9.83 7.89 -13.92
N THR A 21 9.09 6.79 -13.79
CA THR A 21 8.14 6.55 -12.70
C THR A 21 8.51 5.33 -11.88
N TRP A 22 7.99 5.26 -10.64
CA TRP A 22 8.12 4.06 -9.83
C TRP A 22 7.35 2.91 -10.48
N ASP A 23 7.98 1.72 -10.50
CA ASP A 23 7.31 0.49 -10.89
C ASP A 23 6.62 -0.14 -9.67
N LEU A 24 5.31 0.12 -9.55
CA LEU A 24 4.50 -0.42 -8.45
C LEU A 24 4.10 -1.88 -8.68
N SER A 25 4.39 -2.47 -9.85
CA SER A 25 4.09 -3.88 -10.13
C SER A 25 4.87 -4.84 -9.23
N ALA A 26 5.99 -4.37 -8.66
CA ALA A 26 6.76 -5.09 -7.65
C ALA A 26 6.01 -5.25 -6.31
N LEU A 27 5.03 -4.40 -6.01
CA LEU A 27 4.15 -4.53 -4.84
C LEU A 27 2.88 -5.30 -5.20
N TYR A 28 2.19 -4.86 -6.26
CA TYR A 28 0.95 -5.47 -6.76
C TYR A 28 0.88 -5.38 -8.28
N SER A 29 0.57 -6.50 -8.94
CA SER A 29 0.44 -6.56 -10.40
C SER A 29 -0.69 -5.70 -10.93
N ASP A 30 -1.76 -5.57 -10.15
CA ASP A 30 -2.97 -4.81 -10.47
C ASP A 30 -3.71 -4.40 -9.19
N GLU A 31 -4.72 -3.56 -9.36
CA GLU A 31 -5.57 -3.06 -8.27
C GLU A 31 -6.34 -4.19 -7.56
N LYS A 32 -6.75 -5.23 -8.28
CA LYS A 32 -7.50 -6.35 -7.71
C LYS A 32 -6.64 -7.14 -6.73
N ALA A 33 -5.35 -7.32 -7.02
CA ALA A 33 -4.41 -7.96 -6.10
C ALA A 33 -4.23 -7.16 -4.81
N TRP A 34 -4.24 -5.82 -4.90
CA TRP A 34 -4.21 -4.94 -3.73
C TRP A 34 -5.50 -5.04 -2.91
N GLU A 35 -6.67 -4.97 -3.56
CA GLU A 35 -7.98 -5.10 -2.90
C GLU A 35 -8.14 -6.44 -2.17
N GLN A 36 -7.61 -7.52 -2.73
CA GLN A 36 -7.61 -8.84 -2.08
C GLN A 36 -6.84 -8.84 -0.77
N ASP A 37 -5.70 -8.17 -0.71
CA ASP A 37 -4.93 -8.08 0.53
C ASP A 37 -5.55 -7.11 1.54
N CYS A 38 -6.24 -6.05 1.09
CA CYS A 38 -7.07 -5.23 1.97
C CYS A 38 -8.13 -6.09 2.67
N ASN A 39 -8.85 -6.94 1.93
CA ASN A 39 -9.84 -7.86 2.50
C ASN A 39 -9.17 -8.86 3.46
N ARG A 40 -7.98 -9.38 3.15
CA ARG A 40 -7.24 -10.27 4.06
C ARG A 40 -6.90 -9.60 5.39
N ILE A 41 -6.58 -8.30 5.38
CA ILE A 41 -6.34 -7.54 6.61
C ILE A 41 -7.63 -7.46 7.45
N GLU A 42 -8.77 -7.19 6.81
CA GLU A 42 -10.07 -7.18 7.50
C GLU A 42 -10.39 -8.54 8.12
N GLU A 43 -10.26 -9.63 7.36
CA GLU A 43 -10.45 -10.99 7.85
C GLU A 43 -9.51 -11.32 9.02
N ALA A 44 -8.23 -10.93 8.93
CA ALA A 44 -7.27 -11.12 10.00
C ALA A 44 -7.69 -10.37 11.29
N LEU A 45 -8.22 -9.15 11.17
CA LEU A 45 -8.70 -8.40 12.32
C LEU A 45 -9.84 -9.15 13.04
N GLU A 46 -10.74 -9.80 12.30
CA GLU A 46 -11.80 -10.64 12.90
C GLU A 46 -11.22 -11.86 13.64
N GLU A 47 -10.22 -12.53 13.04
CA GLU A 47 -9.55 -13.68 13.64
C GLU A 47 -8.74 -13.33 14.90
N SER A 48 -8.28 -12.09 15.04
CA SER A 48 -7.41 -11.65 16.13
C SER A 48 -7.99 -11.92 17.53
N SER A 49 -9.32 -11.97 17.62
CA SER A 49 -10.06 -12.24 18.86
C SER A 49 -9.70 -13.58 19.51
N ARG A 50 -9.28 -14.58 18.72
CA ARG A 50 -8.88 -15.91 19.21
C ARG A 50 -7.67 -15.88 20.15
N PHE A 51 -6.83 -14.86 20.03
CA PHE A 51 -5.60 -14.73 20.83
C PHE A 51 -5.82 -14.01 22.17
N LYS A 52 -6.98 -13.37 22.35
CA LYS A 52 -7.25 -12.56 23.54
C LYS A 52 -7.25 -13.42 24.80
N GLY A 53 -6.32 -13.13 25.71
CA GLY A 53 -6.19 -13.85 26.99
C GLY A 53 -5.41 -15.16 26.91
N HIS A 54 -4.98 -15.59 25.71
CA HIS A 54 -4.30 -16.88 25.50
C HIS A 54 -2.80 -16.75 25.21
N VAL A 55 -2.29 -15.54 24.95
CA VAL A 55 -0.88 -15.28 24.56
C VAL A 55 0.15 -15.90 25.51
N ALA A 56 -0.16 -16.02 26.80
CA ALA A 56 0.75 -16.52 27.84
C ALA A 56 0.48 -17.97 28.26
N ASP A 57 -0.42 -18.69 27.57
CA ASP A 57 -0.80 -20.06 27.94
C ASP A 57 0.39 -21.03 27.77
N SER A 58 1.23 -20.81 26.77
CA SER A 58 2.46 -21.57 26.54
C SER A 58 3.42 -20.87 25.57
N ALA A 59 4.64 -21.42 25.40
CA ALA A 59 5.59 -20.94 24.41
C ALA A 59 5.06 -21.10 22.96
N GLU A 60 4.30 -22.17 22.71
CA GLU A 60 3.64 -22.43 21.44
C GLU A 60 2.56 -21.39 21.15
N SER A 61 1.75 -21.01 22.15
CA SER A 61 0.74 -19.96 21.97
C SER A 61 1.39 -18.60 21.65
N LEU A 62 2.47 -18.25 22.35
CA LEU A 62 3.23 -17.03 22.03
C LEU A 62 3.80 -17.06 20.61
N LEU A 63 4.38 -18.20 20.19
CA LEU A 63 4.93 -18.36 18.86
C LEU A 63 3.85 -18.19 17.79
N GLU A 64 2.67 -18.76 18.00
CA GLU A 64 1.52 -18.63 17.09
C GLU A 64 1.12 -17.15 16.93
N VAL A 65 0.98 -16.42 18.04
CA VAL A 65 0.63 -14.99 18.04
C VAL A 65 1.68 -14.16 17.31
N VAL A 66 2.96 -14.33 17.62
CA VAL A 66 4.04 -13.55 16.99
C VAL A 66 4.15 -13.86 15.50
N THR A 67 3.99 -15.12 15.11
CA THR A 67 4.00 -15.54 13.69
C THR A 67 2.82 -14.92 12.94
N TRP A 68 1.63 -14.96 13.54
CA TRP A 68 0.44 -14.36 12.98
C TRP A 68 0.59 -12.84 12.83
N MET A 69 1.10 -12.15 13.86
CA MET A 69 1.36 -10.71 13.81
C MET A 69 2.39 -10.35 12.72
N SER A 70 3.48 -11.11 12.61
CA SER A 70 4.52 -10.88 11.61
C SER A 70 3.98 -11.05 10.19
N THR A 71 3.19 -12.09 9.95
CA THR A 71 2.63 -12.39 8.63
C THR A 71 1.64 -11.32 8.19
N ASN A 72 0.70 -10.97 9.06
CA ASN A 72 -0.30 -9.94 8.75
C ASN A 72 0.31 -8.54 8.70
N GLY A 73 1.32 -8.27 9.52
CA GLY A 73 2.07 -7.01 9.49
C GLY A 73 2.77 -6.75 8.15
N GLN A 74 3.37 -7.78 7.55
CA GLN A 74 3.98 -7.67 6.22
C GLN A 74 2.95 -7.37 5.11
N ILE A 75 1.76 -7.97 5.20
CA ILE A 75 0.66 -7.68 4.27
C ILE A 75 0.19 -6.23 4.44
N ALA A 76 -0.02 -5.80 5.70
CA ALA A 76 -0.43 -4.44 6.01
C ALA A 76 0.59 -3.39 5.56
N GLU A 77 1.88 -3.63 5.76
CA GLU A 77 2.95 -2.76 5.27
C GLU A 77 2.93 -2.65 3.74
N ARG A 78 2.76 -3.77 3.03
CA ARG A 78 2.70 -3.78 1.57
C ARG A 78 1.50 -3.01 1.03
N VAL A 79 0.31 -3.23 1.60
CA VAL A 79 -0.92 -2.50 1.26
C VAL A 79 -0.75 -1.01 1.46
N MET A 80 -0.24 -0.61 2.64
CA MET A 80 -0.04 0.80 2.99
C MET A 80 0.99 1.46 2.08
N GLN A 81 2.11 0.80 1.80
CA GLN A 81 3.16 1.34 0.94
C GLN A 81 2.66 1.56 -0.49
N TYR A 82 1.87 0.63 -1.03
CA TYR A 82 1.29 0.80 -2.37
C TYR A 82 0.37 2.03 -2.45
N ALA A 83 -0.56 2.18 -1.50
CA ALA A 83 -1.47 3.32 -1.43
C ALA A 83 -0.70 4.64 -1.22
N PHE A 84 0.28 4.65 -0.31
CA PHE A 84 1.14 5.81 -0.07
C PHE A 84 1.90 6.24 -1.32
N LEU A 85 2.49 5.31 -2.06
CA LEU A 85 3.24 5.63 -3.27
C LEU A 85 2.33 6.15 -4.39
N LEU A 86 1.09 5.64 -4.51
CA LEU A 86 0.10 6.23 -5.41
C LEU A 86 -0.23 7.68 -5.02
N HIS A 87 -0.49 7.92 -3.73
CA HIS A 87 -0.78 9.26 -3.23
C HIS A 87 0.42 10.22 -3.39
N ALA A 88 1.64 9.76 -3.09
CA ALA A 88 2.85 10.56 -3.24
C ALA A 88 3.18 10.87 -4.72
N ALA A 89 2.78 9.98 -5.64
CA ALA A 89 2.91 10.21 -7.07
C ALA A 89 1.96 11.29 -7.59
N ASP A 90 0.69 11.28 -7.15
CA ASP A 90 -0.26 12.36 -7.42
C ASP A 90 -1.34 12.41 -6.35
N GLY A 91 -1.16 13.33 -5.39
CA GLY A 91 -2.09 13.52 -4.28
C GLY A 91 -3.35 14.30 -4.65
N SER A 92 -3.43 14.83 -5.88
CA SER A 92 -4.63 15.50 -6.41
C SER A 92 -5.57 14.55 -7.15
N ASP A 93 -5.10 13.33 -7.47
CA ASP A 93 -5.91 12.30 -8.10
C ASP A 93 -6.86 11.65 -7.09
N SER A 94 -8.16 11.84 -7.30
CA SER A 94 -9.23 11.24 -6.48
C SER A 94 -9.24 9.70 -6.46
N ALA A 95 -8.65 9.02 -7.46
CA ALA A 95 -8.47 7.58 -7.41
C ALA A 95 -7.39 7.22 -6.37
N ASN A 96 -6.30 7.99 -6.29
CA ASN A 96 -5.23 7.77 -5.33
C ASN A 96 -5.63 8.16 -3.90
N GLN A 97 -6.54 9.12 -3.73
CA GLN A 97 -7.05 9.52 -2.40
C GLN A 97 -8.03 8.52 -1.78
N ARG A 98 -8.64 7.65 -2.58
CA ARG A 98 -9.61 6.65 -2.12
C ARG A 98 -8.97 5.32 -1.70
N ARG A 99 -7.67 5.18 -1.92
CA ARG A 99 -6.84 4.02 -1.58
C ARG A 99 -6.03 4.35 -0.34
#